data_AF-A0A4Y7WPE2-F1
#
_entry.id   AF-A0A4Y7WPE2-F1
#
_cell.length_a   1.000
_cell.length_b   1.000
_cell.length_c   1.000
_cell.angle_alpha   90.00
_cell.angle_beta   90.00
_cell.angle_gamma   90.00
#
_symmetry.space_group_name_H-M   'P 1'
#
loop_
_entity.id
_entity.type
_entity.pdbx_description
1 polymer ?
#
loop_
_entity_poly.entity_id
_entity_poly.type
_entity_poly.pdbx_seq_one_letter_code
_entity_poly.pdbx_strand_id
1 'polypeptide(L)'
;MTLPAISQWNAFMIETLRANGMKNEKLLELLKHEDTEGLNEFDQTFDYHDLVEYATENATQIEEAIQTGYKIKFASNFGIKRLLRLKYGLEEGTDYKMTESRFDDILLSQEQLQEFTSMLSPNWTIVSEQTKDTTVRIHILHATLVN
;
A
#
# COMPACT_ATOMS: atom_id res chain seq x y z
N MET A 1 18.14 -1.10 7.91
CA MET A 1 18.01 -0.92 6.45
C MET A 1 16.76 -0.08 6.21
N THR A 2 16.77 0.82 5.23
CA THR A 2 15.61 1.64 4.85
C THR A 2 14.77 0.87 3.84
N LEU A 3 13.45 0.83 4.01
CA LEU A 3 12.54 0.20 3.05
C LEU A 3 12.71 0.81 1.63
N PRO A 4 12.67 0.00 0.56
CA PRO A 4 12.74 0.49 -0.81
C PRO A 4 11.55 1.40 -1.13
N ALA A 5 11.80 2.47 -1.88
CA ALA A 5 10.76 3.44 -2.23
C ALA A 5 10.20 3.19 -3.64
N ILE A 6 8.92 2.84 -3.75
CA ILE A 6 8.24 2.59 -5.03
C ILE A 6 7.20 3.68 -5.35
N SER A 7 6.77 3.75 -6.60
CA SER A 7 5.68 4.65 -7.00
C SER A 7 4.34 4.19 -6.39
N GLN A 8 3.39 5.11 -6.27
CA GLN A 8 2.02 4.77 -5.86
C GLN A 8 1.38 3.76 -6.83
N TRP A 9 1.71 3.86 -8.12
CA TRP A 9 1.18 2.98 -9.16
C TRP A 9 1.67 1.54 -8.97
N ASN A 10 2.97 1.34 -8.74
CA ASN A 10 3.54 0.02 -8.50
C ASN A 10 2.98 -0.59 -7.22
N ALA A 11 2.83 0.22 -6.15
CA ALA A 11 2.16 -0.21 -4.93
C ALA A 11 0.73 -0.70 -5.19
N PHE A 12 -0.05 0.00 -6.02
CA PHE A 12 -1.41 -0.46 -6.34
C PHE A 12 -1.44 -1.76 -7.11
N MET A 13 -0.56 -1.92 -8.11
CA MET A 13 -0.49 -3.15 -8.89
C MET A 13 -0.14 -4.35 -8.00
N ILE A 14 0.89 -4.21 -7.13
CA ILE A 14 1.29 -5.24 -6.17
C ILE A 14 0.17 -5.56 -5.18
N GLU A 15 -0.43 -4.55 -4.54
CA GLU A 15 -1.45 -4.78 -3.52
C GLU A 15 -2.77 -5.29 -4.12
N THR A 16 -3.05 -5.02 -5.40
CA THR A 16 -4.22 -5.59 -6.08
C THR A 16 -4.03 -7.09 -6.34
N LEU A 17 -2.85 -7.50 -6.81
CA LEU A 17 -2.52 -8.93 -6.96
C LEU A 17 -2.58 -9.66 -5.61
N ARG A 18 -2.03 -9.06 -4.55
CA ARG A 18 -2.09 -9.60 -3.18
C ARG A 18 -3.51 -9.71 -2.64
N ALA A 19 -4.32 -8.67 -2.81
CA ALA A 19 -5.72 -8.67 -2.38
C ALA A 19 -6.54 -9.76 -3.08
N ASN A 20 -6.20 -10.08 -4.33
CA ASN A 20 -6.79 -11.19 -5.09
C ASN A 20 -6.18 -12.57 -4.75
N GLY A 21 -5.25 -12.64 -3.80
CA GLY A 21 -4.69 -13.89 -3.29
C GLY A 21 -3.36 -14.32 -3.91
N MET A 22 -2.71 -13.47 -4.72
CA MET A 22 -1.37 -13.78 -5.23
C MET A 22 -0.36 -13.79 -4.09
N LYS A 23 0.38 -14.90 -3.98
CA LYS A 23 1.49 -15.04 -3.03
C LYS A 23 2.74 -14.32 -3.54
N ASN A 24 3.54 -13.79 -2.63
CA ASN A 24 4.77 -13.08 -2.95
C ASN A 24 5.74 -13.93 -3.80
N GLU A 25 5.85 -15.23 -3.52
CA GLU A 25 6.73 -16.12 -4.27
C GLU A 25 6.31 -16.20 -5.74
N LYS A 26 5.01 -16.32 -6.02
CA LYS A 26 4.49 -16.37 -7.38
C LYS A 26 4.61 -15.01 -8.08
N LEU A 27 4.34 -13.91 -7.38
CA LEU A 27 4.54 -12.57 -7.93
C LEU A 27 5.99 -12.37 -8.37
N LEU A 28 6.95 -12.71 -7.50
CA LEU A 28 8.38 -12.60 -7.81
C LEU A 28 8.81 -13.50 -8.96
N GLU A 29 8.28 -14.73 -9.03
CA GLU A 29 8.51 -15.65 -10.14
C GLU A 29 8.05 -15.03 -11.47
N LEU A 30 6.82 -14.53 -11.54
CA LEU A 30 6.27 -13.91 -12.76
C LEU A 30 7.07 -12.67 -13.17
N LEU A 31 7.41 -11.79 -12.22
CA LEU A 31 8.21 -10.60 -12.51
C LEU A 31 9.62 -10.95 -13.00
N LYS A 32 10.26 -11.98 -12.41
CA LYS A 32 11.59 -12.44 -12.82
C LYS A 32 11.60 -13.05 -14.23
N HIS A 33 10.48 -13.63 -14.65
CA HIS A 33 10.31 -14.18 -15.99
C HIS A 33 9.73 -13.18 -17.00
N GLU A 34 9.52 -11.92 -16.59
CA GLU A 34 8.90 -10.86 -17.40
C GLU A 34 7.50 -11.28 -17.93
N ASP A 35 6.81 -12.14 -17.17
CA ASP A 35 5.56 -12.80 -17.57
C ASP A 35 4.35 -11.88 -17.34
N THR A 36 4.22 -10.89 -18.22
CA THR A 36 3.09 -9.94 -18.22
C THR A 36 1.76 -10.65 -18.46
N GLU A 37 1.74 -11.67 -19.32
CA GLU A 37 0.53 -12.43 -19.64
C GLU A 37 0.01 -13.16 -18.40
N GLY A 38 0.88 -13.88 -17.67
CA GLY A 38 0.51 -14.56 -16.43
C GLY A 38 0.00 -13.62 -15.33
N LEU A 39 0.49 -12.37 -15.27
CA LEU A 39 -0.04 -11.35 -14.36
C LEU A 39 -1.44 -10.87 -14.80
N ASN A 40 -1.62 -10.57 -16.09
CA ASN A 40 -2.89 -10.11 -16.67
C ASN A 40 -3.98 -11.21 -16.72
N GLU A 41 -3.59 -12.49 -16.77
CA GLU A 41 -4.50 -13.62 -16.61
C GLU A 41 -5.01 -13.75 -15.17
N PHE A 42 -4.18 -13.42 -14.19
CA PHE A 42 -4.54 -13.51 -12.78
C PHE A 42 -5.44 -12.35 -12.32
N ASP A 43 -5.14 -11.12 -12.74
CA ASP A 43 -5.96 -9.93 -12.49
C ASP A 43 -6.00 -9.01 -13.71
N GLN A 44 -7.16 -8.41 -13.96
CA GLN A 44 -7.40 -7.53 -15.12
C GLN A 44 -7.67 -6.07 -14.70
N THR A 45 -7.36 -5.70 -13.45
CA THR A 45 -7.58 -4.34 -12.94
C THR A 45 -6.62 -3.33 -13.58
N PHE A 46 -5.43 -3.79 -13.96
CA PHE A 46 -4.39 -3.00 -14.61
C PHE A 46 -3.85 -3.72 -15.84
N ASP A 47 -3.09 -2.99 -16.65
CA ASP A 47 -2.11 -3.62 -17.52
C ASP A 47 -0.80 -3.78 -16.73
N TYR A 48 -0.45 -5.02 -16.40
CA TYR A 48 0.72 -5.34 -15.60
C TYR A 48 2.05 -5.22 -16.35
N HIS A 49 2.03 -4.82 -17.63
CA HIS A 49 3.25 -4.51 -18.38
C HIS A 49 4.12 -3.46 -17.67
N ASP A 50 3.50 -2.39 -17.15
CA ASP A 50 4.21 -1.33 -16.41
C ASP A 50 4.95 -1.87 -15.17
N LEU A 51 4.36 -2.84 -14.48
CA LEU A 51 4.99 -3.45 -13.30
C LEU A 51 6.18 -4.32 -13.71
N VAL A 52 6.06 -5.04 -14.83
CA VAL A 52 7.14 -5.87 -15.39
C VAL A 52 8.29 -4.99 -15.87
N GLU A 53 8.02 -3.93 -16.64
CA GLU A 53 9.04 -2.98 -17.10
C GLU A 53 9.80 -2.38 -15.92
N TYR A 54 9.07 -1.91 -14.89
CA TYR A 54 9.69 -1.41 -13.66
C TYR A 54 10.55 -2.47 -12.96
N ALA A 55 10.10 -3.71 -12.93
CA ALA A 55 10.82 -4.82 -12.30
C ALA A 55 12.11 -5.18 -13.06
N THR A 56 12.09 -5.16 -14.39
CA THR A 56 13.29 -5.37 -15.21
C THR A 56 14.35 -4.29 -14.97
N GLU A 57 13.93 -3.03 -14.88
CA GLU A 57 14.85 -1.92 -14.60
C GLU A 57 15.34 -1.85 -13.14
N ASN A 58 14.55 -2.36 -12.19
CA ASN A 58 14.76 -2.17 -10.75
C ASN A 58 14.67 -3.50 -9.97
N ALA A 59 15.20 -4.60 -10.52
CA ALA A 59 15.00 -5.97 -10.04
C ALA A 59 15.24 -6.16 -8.53
N THR A 60 16.38 -5.70 -8.01
CA THR A 60 16.68 -5.79 -6.57
C THR A 60 15.70 -4.97 -5.73
N GLN A 61 15.33 -3.78 -6.20
CA GLN A 61 14.45 -2.89 -5.46
C GLN A 61 13.02 -3.45 -5.35
N ILE A 62 12.48 -3.99 -6.44
CA ILE A 62 11.13 -4.58 -6.45
C ILE A 62 11.10 -5.88 -5.64
N GLU A 63 12.17 -6.68 -5.71
CA GLU A 63 12.28 -7.90 -4.92
C GLU A 63 12.26 -7.59 -3.42
N GLU A 64 13.11 -6.66 -2.98
CA GLU A 64 13.13 -6.18 -1.59
C GLU A 64 11.78 -5.60 -1.17
N ALA A 65 11.10 -4.85 -2.06
CA ALA A 65 9.80 -4.23 -1.80
C ALA A 65 8.72 -5.28 -1.53
N ILE A 66 8.72 -6.36 -2.31
CA ILE A 66 7.74 -7.44 -2.16
C ILE A 66 8.06 -8.28 -0.92
N GLN A 67 9.34 -8.55 -0.63
CA GLN A 67 9.72 -9.42 0.48
C GLN A 67 9.65 -8.73 1.85
N THR A 68 10.05 -7.46 1.93
CA THR A 68 10.28 -6.77 3.22
C THR A 68 9.33 -5.59 3.47
N GLY A 69 8.49 -5.27 2.48
CA GLY A 69 7.66 -4.06 2.49
C GLY A 69 8.35 -2.90 1.77
N TYR A 70 7.62 -1.80 1.60
CA TYR A 70 8.07 -0.66 0.81
C TYR A 70 7.56 0.66 1.36
N LYS A 71 8.19 1.75 0.94
CA LYS A 71 7.70 3.11 1.10
C LYS A 71 7.08 3.60 -0.20
N ILE A 72 6.01 4.36 -0.12
CA ILE A 72 5.43 5.05 -1.27
C ILE A 72 6.11 6.41 -1.39
N LYS A 73 6.66 6.72 -2.57
CA LYS A 73 7.35 8.01 -2.83
C LYS A 73 6.43 9.21 -2.57
N PHE A 74 5.19 9.09 -3.02
CA PHE A 74 4.14 10.10 -2.85
C PHE A 74 2.77 9.43 -2.89
N ALA A 75 1.96 9.60 -1.85
CA ALA A 75 0.59 9.13 -1.81
C ALA A 75 -0.38 10.32 -1.88
N SER A 76 -1.32 10.25 -2.80
CA SER A 76 -2.50 11.13 -2.89
C SER A 76 -3.58 10.69 -1.90
N ASN A 77 -4.61 11.53 -1.68
CA ASN A 77 -5.79 11.16 -0.89
C ASN A 77 -6.44 9.86 -1.42
N PHE A 78 -6.64 9.80 -2.74
CA PHE A 78 -7.17 8.61 -3.38
C PHE A 78 -6.27 7.39 -3.14
N GLY A 79 -4.96 7.59 -3.07
CA GLY A 79 -4.03 6.51 -2.76
C GLY A 79 -4.14 5.99 -1.34
N ILE A 80 -4.27 6.86 -0.34
CA ILE A 80 -4.54 6.43 1.04
C ILE A 80 -5.82 5.60 1.10
N LYS A 81 -6.91 6.11 0.52
CA LYS A 81 -8.21 5.40 0.44
C LYS A 81 -8.07 4.04 -0.21
N ARG A 82 -7.39 3.95 -1.37
CA ARG A 82 -7.22 2.69 -2.10
C ARG A 82 -6.36 1.69 -1.33
N LEU A 83 -5.28 2.13 -0.67
CA LEU A 83 -4.41 1.26 0.12
C LEU A 83 -5.13 0.68 1.35
N LEU A 84 -5.92 1.50 2.06
CA LEU A 84 -6.74 1.02 3.18
C LEU A 84 -7.68 -0.11 2.74
N ARG A 85 -8.31 0.05 1.57
CA ARG A 85 -9.18 -0.97 0.99
C ARG A 85 -8.40 -2.23 0.59
N LEU A 86 -7.31 -2.09 -0.17
CA LEU A 86 -6.57 -3.24 -0.69
C LEU A 86 -5.89 -4.06 0.42
N LYS A 87 -5.30 -3.38 1.41
CA LYS A 87 -4.53 -4.05 2.47
C LYS A 87 -5.39 -4.59 3.60
N TYR A 88 -6.44 -3.86 3.96
CA TYR A 88 -7.19 -4.09 5.20
C TYR A 88 -8.69 -4.27 4.98
N GLY A 89 -9.18 -4.14 3.74
CA GLY A 89 -10.60 -4.25 3.42
C GLY A 89 -11.46 -3.09 3.92
N LEU A 90 -10.85 -1.95 4.30
CA LEU A 90 -11.56 -0.84 4.92
C LEU A 90 -12.19 0.09 3.89
N GLU A 91 -13.46 0.42 4.07
CA GLU A 91 -14.25 1.27 3.17
C GLU A 91 -14.74 2.56 3.84
N GLU A 92 -14.68 3.67 3.09
CA GLU A 92 -15.20 4.96 3.54
C GLU A 92 -16.72 4.88 3.76
N GLY A 93 -17.20 5.44 4.87
CA GLY A 93 -18.61 5.42 5.25
C GLY A 93 -19.02 4.18 6.07
N THR A 94 -18.20 3.12 6.03
CA THR A 94 -18.37 1.91 6.84
C THR A 94 -17.35 1.87 7.97
N ASP A 95 -16.06 1.93 7.63
CA ASP A 95 -14.96 1.69 8.55
C ASP A 95 -14.24 2.98 8.98
N TYR A 96 -14.36 4.05 8.20
CA TYR A 96 -13.78 5.36 8.49
C TYR A 96 -14.55 6.47 7.78
N LYS A 97 -14.27 7.72 8.14
CA LYS A 97 -14.77 8.91 7.44
C LYS A 97 -13.62 9.64 6.77
N MET A 98 -13.88 10.28 5.64
CA MET A 98 -12.86 11.00 4.89
C MET A 98 -13.33 12.43 4.58
N THR A 99 -12.38 13.35 4.61
CA THR A 99 -12.49 14.69 4.01
C THR A 99 -11.34 14.88 3.01
N GLU A 100 -11.26 16.03 2.34
CA GLU A 100 -10.20 16.29 1.37
C GLU A 100 -8.77 16.21 1.91
N SER A 101 -8.56 16.29 3.23
CA SER A 101 -7.21 16.34 3.81
C SER A 101 -7.06 15.46 5.05
N ARG A 102 -8.06 14.63 5.36
CA ARG A 102 -8.08 13.84 6.60
C ARG A 102 -8.90 12.56 6.47
N PHE A 103 -8.43 11.50 7.15
CA PHE A 103 -9.14 10.25 7.37
C PHE A 103 -9.33 10.07 8.88
N ASP A 104 -10.55 9.73 9.30
CA ASP A 104 -10.97 9.70 10.69
C ASP A 104 -11.48 8.34 11.13
N ASP A 105 -11.22 8.00 12.39
CA ASP A 105 -11.76 6.85 13.10
C ASP A 105 -11.34 5.47 12.53
N ILE A 106 -10.20 5.40 11.84
CA ILE A 106 -9.68 4.13 11.32
C ILE A 106 -9.23 3.24 12.49
N LEU A 107 -9.66 1.98 12.49
CA LEU A 107 -9.22 0.97 13.44
C LEU A 107 -8.21 0.03 12.79
N LEU A 108 -6.99 -0.05 13.34
CA LEU A 108 -5.95 -0.98 12.90
C LEU A 108 -5.44 -1.80 14.09
N SER A 109 -4.95 -3.01 13.85
CA SER A 109 -4.10 -3.70 14.82
C SER A 109 -2.76 -2.97 14.97
N GLN A 110 -2.01 -3.24 16.05
CA GLN A 110 -0.67 -2.67 16.21
C GLN A 110 0.28 -3.02 15.05
N GLU A 111 0.17 -4.23 14.51
CA GLU A 111 0.96 -4.68 13.37
C GLU A 111 0.58 -3.92 12.09
N GLN A 112 -0.72 -3.80 11.80
CA GLN A 112 -1.21 -3.04 10.66
C GLN A 112 -0.83 -1.56 10.77
N LEU A 113 -0.90 -0.97 11.96
CA LEU A 113 -0.46 0.40 12.20
C LEU A 113 1.03 0.56 11.89
N GLN A 114 1.87 -0.36 12.39
CA GLN A 114 3.31 -0.33 12.14
C GLN A 114 3.63 -0.47 10.65
N GLU A 115 3.00 -1.43 9.96
CA GLU A 115 3.14 -1.65 8.52
C GLU A 115 2.73 -0.39 7.75
N PHE A 116 1.52 0.12 7.99
CA PHE A 116 0.98 1.26 7.27
C PHE A 116 1.81 2.53 7.50
N THR A 117 2.19 2.82 8.75
CA THR A 117 3.08 3.95 9.09
C THR A 117 4.40 3.87 8.34
N SER A 118 4.98 2.67 8.22
CA SER A 118 6.26 2.48 7.55
C SER A 118 6.20 2.73 6.04
N MET A 119 5.02 2.53 5.44
CA MET A 119 4.76 2.67 4.01
C MET A 119 4.42 4.10 3.58
N LEU A 120 3.82 4.90 4.46
CA LEU A 120 3.30 6.21 4.11
C LEU A 120 4.39 7.18 3.64
N SER A 121 4.01 7.99 2.64
CA SER A 121 4.82 9.10 2.17
C SER A 121 4.85 10.24 3.20
N PRO A 122 5.92 11.05 3.23
CA PRO A 122 6.10 12.10 4.25
C PRO A 122 5.03 13.21 4.28
N ASN A 123 4.18 13.31 3.27
CA ASN A 123 3.06 14.26 3.24
C ASN A 123 1.85 13.82 4.07
N TRP A 124 1.95 12.70 4.80
CA TRP A 124 0.90 12.20 5.69
C TRP A 124 1.45 11.94 7.09
N THR A 125 0.66 12.29 8.08
CA THR A 125 0.93 12.04 9.50
C THR A 125 -0.16 11.19 10.09
N ILE A 126 0.20 10.14 10.81
CA ILE A 126 -0.75 9.34 11.59
C ILE A 126 -0.77 9.87 13.02
N VAL A 127 -1.97 10.14 13.53
CA VAL A 127 -2.22 10.46 14.94
C VAL A 127 -3.00 9.32 15.54
N SER A 128 -2.45 8.67 16.57
CA SER A 128 -3.13 7.59 17.28
C SER A 128 -3.79 8.11 18.56
N GLU A 129 -4.99 7.64 18.82
CA GLU A 129 -5.64 7.75 20.12
C GLU A 129 -5.35 6.47 20.89
N GLN A 130 -4.81 6.58 22.11
CA GLN A 130 -4.58 5.40 22.94
C GLN A 130 -5.92 4.74 23.26
N THR A 131 -6.15 3.58 22.66
CA THR A 131 -7.20 2.64 23.05
C THR A 131 -6.60 1.53 23.90
N LYS A 132 -7.33 1.16 24.96
CA LYS A 132 -6.99 0.03 25.83
C LYS A 132 -7.43 -1.26 25.14
N ASP A 133 -6.66 -1.79 24.18
CA ASP A 133 -6.90 -3.11 23.55
C ASP A 133 -5.80 -3.47 22.51
N THR A 134 -5.98 -4.58 21.76
CA THR A 134 -5.15 -5.01 20.62
C THR A 134 -5.31 -4.16 19.36
N THR A 135 -6.33 -3.29 19.31
CA THR A 135 -6.63 -2.37 18.21
C THR A 135 -6.40 -0.93 18.63
N VAL A 136 -5.85 -0.12 17.71
CA VAL A 136 -5.58 1.30 17.87
C VAL A 136 -6.50 2.08 16.94
N ARG A 137 -7.17 3.11 17.48
CA ARG A 137 -7.87 4.10 16.66
C ARG A 137 -6.88 5.15 16.18
N ILE A 138 -6.88 5.43 14.89
CA ILE A 138 -6.01 6.41 14.27
C ILE A 138 -6.76 7.40 13.37
N HIS A 139 -6.13 8.54 13.18
CA HIS A 139 -6.48 9.55 12.19
C HIS A 139 -5.28 9.76 11.27
N ILE A 140 -5.53 9.91 9.96
CA ILE A 140 -4.48 10.21 8.98
C ILE A 140 -4.68 11.65 8.51
N LEU A 141 -3.69 12.49 8.74
CA LEU A 141 -3.73 13.93 8.46
C LEU A 141 -2.78 14.25 7.31
N HIS A 142 -3.26 14.97 6.30
CA HIS A 142 -2.37 15.54 5.28
C HIS A 142 -1.45 16.59 5.94
N ALA A 143 -0.21 16.70 5.49
CA ALA A 143 0.78 17.60 6.08
C ALA A 143 0.36 19.09 6.05
N THR A 144 -0.57 19.47 5.19
CA THR A 144 -1.17 20.82 5.15
C THR A 144 -2.13 21.11 6.31
N LEU A 145 -2.55 20.12 7.08
CA LEU A 145 -3.36 20.29 8.29
C LEU A 145 -2.53 20.28 9.58
N VAL A 146 -1.28 19.85 9.49
CA VAL A 146 -0.37 19.71 10.64
C VAL A 146 0.48 20.99 10.82
N ASN A 147 0.30 21.99 9.95
CA ASN A 147 0.95 23.29 9.93
C ASN A 147 -0.06 24.44 9.87
#